data_AF-A0A848WP90-F1
#
_entry.id   AF-A0A848WP90-F1
#
_cell.length_a   1.000
_cell.length_b   1.000
_cell.length_c   1.000
_cell.angle_alpha   90.00
_cell.angle_beta   90.00
_cell.angle_gamma   90.00
#
_symmetry.space_group_name_H-M   'P 1'
#
loop_
_entity.id
_entity.type
_entity.pdbx_description
1 polymer ?
#
loop_
_entity_poly.entity_id
_entity_poly.type
_entity_poly.pdbx_seq_one_letter_code
_entity_poly.pdbx_strand_id
1 'polypeptide(L)' 'LTATIQLDVLKKGHVHEFDLGALRSRDGEELLHRHAYYTVNEIPAEPK' A
#
# COMPACT_ATOMS: atom_id res chain seq x y z
N LEU A 1 12.81 -9.18 3.55
CA LEU A 1 11.51 -9.74 3.10
C LEU A 1 10.72 -8.58 2.53
N THR A 2 10.27 -8.62 1.28
CA THR A 2 9.49 -7.54 0.65
C THR A 2 8.28 -8.13 -0.06
N ALA A 3 7.22 -7.33 -0.21
CA ALA A 3 6.03 -7.66 -0.97
C ALA A 3 5.70 -6.49 -1.90
N THR A 4 5.12 -6.79 -3.06
CA THR A 4 4.66 -5.80 -4.05
C THR A 4 3.15 -5.88 -4.16
N ILE A 5 2.49 -4.73 -4.10
CA ILE A 5 1.04 -4.61 -4.28
C ILE A 5 0.78 -3.97 -5.64
N GLN A 6 -0.07 -4.60 -6.45
CA GLN A 6 -0.52 -4.09 -7.74
C GLN A 6 -1.97 -3.65 -7.63
N LEU A 7 -2.29 -2.50 -8.23
CA LEU A 7 -3.63 -1.95 -8.33
C LEU A 7 -3.99 -1.82 -9.81
N ASP A 8 -5.26 -2.04 -10.15
CA ASP A 8 -5.73 -1.91 -11.54
C ASP A 8 -5.63 -0.47 -12.05
N VAL A 9 -5.86 0.51 -11.18
CA VAL A 9 -5.84 1.94 -11.51
C VAL A 9 -5.19 2.74 -10.39
N LEU A 10 -4.26 3.61 -10.76
CA LEU A 10 -3.74 4.67 -9.89
C LEU A 10 -4.50 5.98 -10.19
N LYS A 11 -4.97 6.65 -9.14
CA LYS A 11 -5.70 7.92 -9.26
C LYS A 11 -4.96 9.03 -8.52
N LYS A 12 -4.48 10.04 -9.24
CA LYS A 12 -3.79 11.21 -8.66
C LYS A 12 -4.66 11.90 -7.60
N GLY A 13 -4.06 12.24 -6.46
CA GLY A 13 -4.71 12.85 -5.30
C GLY A 13 -5.59 11.89 -4.47
N HIS A 14 -5.75 10.64 -4.88
CA HIS A 14 -6.50 9.65 -4.12
C HIS A 14 -5.64 9.05 -3.00
N VAL A 15 -6.22 8.92 -1.80
CA VAL A 15 -5.62 8.22 -0.65
C VAL A 15 -6.03 6.75 -0.72
N HIS A 16 -5.06 5.87 -0.87
CA HIS A 16 -5.25 4.43 -0.76
C HIS A 16 -5.01 4.02 0.69
N GLU A 17 -6.02 3.38 1.29
CA GLU A 17 -5.94 2.77 2.61
C GLU A 17 -5.71 1.26 2.49
N PHE A 18 -4.76 0.75 3.27
CA PHE A 18 -4.52 -0.68 3.41
C PHE A 18 -4.75 -1.09 4.88
N ASP A 19 -5.77 -1.91 5.13
CA ASP A 19 -5.96 -2.60 6.42
C ASP A 19 -5.27 -3.97 6.36
N LEU A 20 -4.15 -4.06 7.07
CA LEU A 20 -3.31 -5.26 7.17
C LEU A 20 -3.56 -6.03 8.47
N GLY A 21 -4.73 -5.83 9.11
CA GLY A 21 -5.08 -6.42 10.40
C GLY A 21 -5.07 -7.95 10.46
N ALA A 22 -5.10 -8.65 9.32
CA ALA A 22 -5.00 -10.10 9.25
C ALA A 22 -3.55 -10.62 9.17
N LEU A 23 -2.56 -9.76 8.94
CA LEU A 23 -1.15 -10.18 8.81
C LEU A 23 -0.57 -10.53 10.18
N ARG A 24 0.25 -11.58 10.24
CA ARG A 24 0.92 -12.03 11.46
C ARG A 24 2.39 -12.30 11.21
N SER A 25 3.22 -12.11 12.24
CA SER A 25 4.61 -12.56 12.23
C SER A 25 4.65 -14.10 12.20
N ARG A 26 5.84 -14.67 11.96
CA ARG A 26 6.03 -16.12 12.01
C ARG A 26 5.67 -16.73 13.37
N ASP A 27 5.83 -15.93 14.42
CA ASP A 27 5.55 -16.31 15.81
C ASP A 27 4.11 -15.97 16.23
N GLY A 28 3.29 -15.46 15.30
CA GLY A 28 1.87 -15.15 15.53
C GLY A 28 1.58 -13.75 16.05
N GLU A 29 2.59 -12.89 16.15
CA GLU A 29 2.43 -11.52 16.65
C GLU A 29 1.74 -10.60 15.64
N GLU A 30 1.04 -9.59 16.15
CA GLU A 30 0.33 -8.59 15.34
C GLU A 30 1.27 -7.49 14.83
N LEU A 31 0.82 -6.76 13.81
CA LEU A 31 1.50 -5.55 13.36
C LEU A 31 1.27 -4.41 14.34
N LEU A 32 2.34 -3.66 14.66
CA LEU A 32 2.22 -2.42 15.42
C LEU A 32 1.42 -1.33 14.65
N HIS A 33 1.56 -1.30 13.33
CA HIS A 33 0.83 -0.39 12.44
C HIS A 33 0.09 -1.20 11.38
N ARG A 34 -1.20 -1.45 11.61
CA ARG A 34 -2.06 -2.22 10.69
C ARG A 34 -2.61 -1.40 9.53
N HIS A 35 -2.68 -0.08 9.69
CA HIS A 35 -3.21 0.84 8.69
C HIS A 35 -2.08 1.59 8.01
N ALA A 36 -2.08 1.59 6.68
CA ALA A 36 -1.18 2.39 5.89
C ALA A 36 -1.97 3.24 4.88
N TYR A 37 -1.62 4.52 4.78
CA TYR A 37 -2.27 5.48 3.91
C TYR A 37 -1.25 6.05 2.92
N TYR A 38 -1.54 5.91 1.63
CA TYR A 38 -0.67 6.39 0.57
C TYR A 38 -1.44 7.21 -0.45
N THR A 39 -0.95 8.42 -0.71
CA THR A 39 -1.52 9.31 -1.72
C THR A 39 -0.71 9.23 -3.01
N VAL A 40 -1.38 9.07 -4.15
CA VAL A 40 -0.72 9.19 -5.46
C VAL A 40 -0.51 10.67 -5.77
N ASN A 41 0.71 11.15 -5.61
CA ASN A 41 1.03 12.57 -5.83
C ASN A 41 1.13 12.92 -7.32
N GLU A 42 1.68 12.05 -8.15
CA GLU A 42 1.87 12.25 -9.59
C GLU A 42 1.80 10.89 -10.30
N ILE A 43 1.29 10.88 -11.53
CA ILE A 43 1.38 9.72 -12.43
C ILE A 43 2.21 10.20 -13.62
N PRO A 44 3.45 9.73 -13.81
CA PRO A 44 4.26 10.12 -14.94
C PRO A 44 3.51 9.81 -16.24
N ALA A 45 3.38 10.79 -17.12
CA ALA A 45 3.06 10.50 -18.52
C ALA A 45 4.25 9.73 -19.13
N GLU A 46 3.99 8.96 -20.20
CA GLU A 46 5.03 8.19 -20.90
C GLU A 46 6.30 9.02 -21.13
N PRO A 47 7.50 8.41 -21.04
CA PRO A 47 8.73 9.12 -21.28
C PRO A 47 8.70 9.72 -22.70
N LYS A 48 8.97 11.01 -22.80
CA LYS A 48 9.21 11.70 -24.07
C LYS A 48 10.42 11.13 -24.79
#